data_AF-F6I207-F1
#
_entry.id   AF-F6I207-F1
#
_cell.length_a   1.000
_cell.length_b   1.000
_cell.length_c   1.000
_cell.angle_alpha   90.00
_cell.angle_beta   90.00
_cell.angle_gamma   90.00
#
_symmetry.space_group_name_H-M   'P 1'
#
loop_
_entity.id
_entity.type
_entity.pdbx_description
1 polymer ?
#
loop_
_entity_poly.entity_id
_entity_poly.type
_entity_poly.pdbx_seq_one_letter_code
_entity_poly.pdbx_strand_id
1 'polypeptide(L)' 'MERILQFTKIPSEAPLVIENCRPSNGRIDFDNLHVQYTLTLPMFLKSITYTFLGEKKIGVVGRTGSGKSTLIQALF' A
#
# COMPACT_ATOMS: atom_id res chain seq x y z
N MET A 1 -13.42 18.78 24.24
CA MET A 1 -12.01 18.76 24.71
C MET A 1 -11.39 17.37 24.65
N GLU A 2 -12.07 16.29 25.06
CA GLU A 2 -11.51 14.92 25.06
C GLU A 2 -10.96 14.39 23.72
N ARG A 3 -11.62 14.66 22.59
CA ARG A 3 -11.16 14.15 21.27
C ARG A 3 -9.81 14.72 20.86
N ILE A 4 -9.51 15.99 21.16
CA ILE A 4 -8.24 16.65 20.79
C ILE A 4 -7.07 15.97 21.50
N LEU A 5 -7.23 15.64 22.80
CA LEU A 5 -6.25 14.89 23.59
C LEU A 5 -6.08 13.44 23.13
N GLN A 6 -7.05 12.89 22.41
CA GLN A 6 -6.96 11.55 21.84
C GLN A 6 -6.11 11.57 20.56
N PHE A 7 -6.27 12.60 19.71
CA PHE A 7 -5.47 12.76 18.49
C PHE A 7 -3.99 13.01 18.77
N THR A 8 -3.63 13.67 19.88
CA THR A 8 -2.22 13.87 20.26
C THR A 8 -1.49 12.59 20.67
N LYS A 9 -2.22 11.49 20.96
CA LYS A 9 -1.63 10.19 21.31
C LYS A 9 -1.46 9.25 20.12
N ILE A 10 -1.98 9.62 18.95
CA ILE A 10 -1.85 8.80 17.74
C ILE A 10 -0.41 8.90 17.26
N PRO A 11 0.25 7.77 16.94
CA PRO A 11 1.59 7.81 16.36
C PRO A 11 1.57 8.61 15.06
N SER A 12 2.58 9.46 14.88
CA SER A 12 2.77 10.15 13.61
C SER A 12 2.96 9.14 12.49
N GLU A 13 2.42 9.45 11.32
CA GLU A 13 2.71 8.69 10.10
C GLU A 13 4.21 8.78 9.78
N ALA A 14 4.67 7.80 8.98
CA ALA A 14 6.03 7.79 8.48
C ALA A 14 6.36 9.10 7.72
N PRO A 15 7.62 9.55 7.76
CA PRO A 15 8.03 10.74 7.03
C PRO A 15 7.83 10.54 5.52
N LEU A 16 7.35 11.60 4.86
CA LEU A 16 7.09 11.63 3.42
C LEU A 16 8.33 11.33 2.56
N VAL A 17 9.52 11.66 3.07
CA VAL A 17 10.79 11.45 2.39
C VAL A 17 11.75 10.75 3.34
N ILE A 18 12.29 9.62 2.89
CA ILE A 18 13.37 8.90 3.55
C ILE A 18 14.61 9.11 2.69
N GLU A 19 15.62 9.79 3.23
CA GLU A 19 16.89 10.04 2.55
C GLU A 19 17.52 8.71 2.06
N ASN A 20 18.04 8.72 0.83
CA ASN A 20 18.63 7.56 0.14
C ASN A 20 17.67 6.40 -0.22
N CYS A 21 16.36 6.51 0.03
CA CYS A 21 15.37 5.48 -0.35
C CYS A 21 14.52 5.85 -1.58
N ARG A 22 14.96 6.84 -2.36
CA ARG A 22 14.19 7.28 -3.53
C ARG A 22 14.38 6.29 -4.69
N PRO A 23 13.30 5.79 -5.31
CA PRO A 23 13.42 4.87 -6.44
C PRO A 23 14.04 5.56 -7.65
N SER A 24 15.07 4.97 -8.25
CA SER A 24 15.81 5.57 -9.37
C SER A 24 15.21 5.27 -10.74
N ASN A 25 14.64 4.07 -10.93
CA ASN A 25 14.23 3.57 -12.24
C ASN A 25 12.72 3.25 -12.32
N GLY A 26 11.92 3.67 -11.33
CA GLY A 26 10.48 3.40 -11.30
C GLY A 26 10.10 1.91 -11.28
N ARG A 27 11.06 1.01 -11.00
CA ARG A 27 10.83 -0.42 -10.81
C ARG A 27 10.21 -0.63 -9.43
N ILE A 28 9.14 -1.42 -9.38
CA ILE A 28 8.43 -1.75 -8.13
C ILE A 28 8.30 -3.27 -8.07
N ASP A 29 8.87 -3.86 -7.03
CA ASP A 29 8.78 -5.29 -6.78
C ASP A 29 7.82 -5.53 -5.60
N PHE A 30 6.74 -6.26 -5.87
CA PHE A 30 5.92 -6.85 -4.83
C PHE A 30 6.46 -8.23 -4.51
N ASP A 31 6.85 -8.43 -3.27
CA ASP A 31 7.26 -9.72 -2.73
C ASP A 31 6.24 -10.17 -1.68
N ASN A 32 5.48 -11.21 -1.99
CA ASN A 32 4.49 -11.81 -1.09
C ASN A 32 3.59 -10.78 -0.38
N LEU A 33 3.04 -9.81 -1.11
CA LEU A 33 2.20 -8.76 -0.52
C LEU A 33 0.89 -9.34 0.00
N HIS A 34 0.58 -9.03 1.26
CA HIS A 34 -0.71 -9.28 1.89
C HIS A 34 -1.33 -7.97 2.37
N VAL A 35 -2.62 -7.77 2.08
CA VAL A 35 -3.33 -6.54 2.49
C VAL A 35 -4.59 -6.90 3.26
N GLN A 36 -4.76 -6.26 4.40
CA GLN A 36 -5.87 -6.44 5.33
C GLN A 36 -6.27 -5.06 5.87
N TYR A 37 -7.55 -4.70 5.81
CA TYR A 37 -7.99 -3.37 6.26
C TYR A 37 -7.97 -3.20 7.78
N THR A 38 -8.18 -4.29 8.53
CA THR A 38 -8.10 -4.29 9.99
C THR A 38 -7.61 -5.66 10.45
N LEU A 39 -6.93 -5.71 11.59
CA LEU A 39 -6.36 -6.96 12.13
C LEU A 39 -7.37 -8.08 12.36
N THR A 40 -8.67 -7.77 12.43
CA THR A 40 -9.75 -8.73 12.70
C THR A 40 -10.45 -9.26 11.45
N LEU A 41 -10.21 -8.67 10.27
CA LEU A 41 -10.86 -9.11 9.01
C LEU A 41 -9.99 -10.12 8.24
N PRO A 42 -10.52 -10.97 7.36
CA PRO A 42 -9.68 -11.82 6.51
C PRO A 42 -8.77 -10.99 5.59
N MET A 43 -7.61 -11.53 5.20
CA MET A 43 -6.77 -10.92 4.15
C MET A 43 -7.55 -10.79 2.83
N PHE A 44 -7.53 -9.58 2.26
CA PHE A 44 -8.24 -9.24 1.04
C PHE A 44 -7.38 -9.50 -0.20
N LEU A 45 -6.11 -9.10 -0.15
CA LEU A 45 -5.09 -9.50 -1.11
C LEU A 45 -4.16 -10.50 -0.43
N LYS A 46 -3.92 -11.63 -1.08
CA LYS A 46 -3.09 -12.72 -0.54
C LYS A 46 -1.94 -13.00 -1.50
N SER A 47 -0.71 -12.91 -0.99
CA SER A 47 0.52 -13.32 -1.67
C SER A 47 0.66 -12.77 -3.10
N ILE A 48 0.47 -11.48 -3.30
CA ILE A 48 0.75 -10.86 -4.60
C ILE A 48 2.26 -10.72 -4.76
N THR A 49 2.82 -11.43 -5.74
CA THR A 49 4.25 -11.35 -6.11
C THR A 49 4.34 -10.94 -7.56
N TYR A 50 4.85 -9.74 -7.83
CA TYR A 50 4.94 -9.21 -9.20
C TYR A 50 5.92 -8.03 -9.29
N THR A 51 6.63 -7.95 -10.41
CA THR A 51 7.54 -6.83 -10.70
C THR A 51 6.94 -5.91 -11.76
N PHE A 52 6.62 -4.68 -11.37
CA PHE A 52 6.37 -3.58 -12.30
C PHE A 52 7.71 -3.02 -12.76
N LEU A 53 7.97 -3.12 -14.06
CA LEU A 53 9.17 -2.53 -14.65
C LEU A 53 8.97 -1.02 -14.83
N GLY A 54 10.06 -0.28 -14.64
CA GLY A 54 10.12 1.14 -14.96
C GLY A 54 9.66 1.44 -16.38
N GLU A 55 9.12 2.64 -16.57
CA GLU A 55 8.75 3.18 -17.89
C GLU A 55 7.68 2.36 -18.64
N LYS A 56 6.99 1.42 -17.95
CA LYS A 56 5.88 0.64 -18.50
C LYS A 56 4.54 1.08 -17.94
N LYS A 57 3.54 1.11 -18.80
CA LYS A 57 2.14 1.29 -18.41
C LYS A 57 1.51 -0.08 -18.16
N ILE A 58 0.99 -0.30 -16.96
CA ILE A 58 0.35 -1.56 -16.56
C ILE A 58 -1.11 -1.29 -16.20
N GLY A 59 -2.02 -2.12 -16.70
CA GLY A 59 -3.44 -2.08 -16.40
C GLY A 59 -3.83 -3.23 -15.47
N VAL A 60 -4.52 -2.94 -14.37
CA VAL A 60 -5.04 -3.94 -13.44
C VAL A 60 -6.52 -4.17 -13.74
N VAL A 61 -6.89 -5.41 -14.11
CA VAL A 61 -8.26 -5.80 -14.50
C VAL A 61 -8.80 -6.91 -13.61
N GLY A 62 -10.13 -6.98 -13.47
CA GLY A 62 -10.80 -8.00 -12.65
C GLY A 62 -12.22 -7.60 -12.25
N ARG A 63 -13.00 -8.58 -11.78
CA ARG A 63 -14.40 -8.38 -11.34
C ARG A 63 -14.52 -7.39 -10.17
N THR A 64 -15.70 -6.81 -9.95
CA THR A 64 -15.96 -5.99 -8.75
C THR A 64 -15.64 -6.78 -7.48
N GLY A 65 -14.98 -6.15 -6.51
CA GLY A 65 -14.53 -6.80 -5.27
C GLY A 65 -13.20 -7.57 -5.37
N SER A 66 -12.55 -7.62 -6.53
CA SER A 66 -11.28 -8.37 -6.71
C SER A 66 -10.04 -7.71 -6.09
N GLY A 67 -10.18 -6.60 -5.36
CA GLY A 67 -9.05 -5.94 -4.70
C GLY A 67 -8.18 -5.01 -5.56
N LYS A 68 -8.64 -4.60 -6.76
CA LYS A 68 -7.89 -3.68 -7.65
C LYS A 68 -7.59 -2.33 -6.98
N SER A 69 -8.61 -1.69 -6.40
CA SER A 69 -8.43 -0.42 -5.69
C SER A 69 -7.56 -0.60 -4.45
N THR A 70 -7.68 -1.75 -3.77
CA THR A 70 -6.84 -2.12 -2.63
C THR A 70 -5.37 -2.23 -3.02
N LEU A 71 -5.06 -2.79 -4.20
CA LEU A 71 -3.68 -2.87 -4.69
C LEU A 71 -3.09 -1.48 -4.95
N ILE A 72 -3.89 -0.54 -5.47
CA ILE A 72 -3.47 0.84 -5.72
C ILE A 72 -3.25 1.57 -4.39
N GLN A 73 -4.12 1.39 -3.40
CA GLN A 73 -3.97 1.95 -2.04
C GLN A 73 -2.79 1.35 -1.26
N ALA A 74 -2.29 0.18 -1.65
CA ALA A 74 -1.08 -0.37 -1.05
C ALA A 74 0.21 0.29 -1.57
N LEU A 75 0.13 1.01 -2.71
CA LEU A 75 1.24 1.74 -3.32
C LEU A 75 1.30 3.21 -2.92
N PHE A 76 0.15 3.81 -2.61
CA PHE A 76 -0.04 5.24 -2.34
C PHE A 76 -1.01 5.42 -1.17
#